data_AF-F0XZE4-F1
#
_entry.id   AF-F0XZE4-F1
#
_cell.length_a   1.000
_cell.length_b   1.000
_cell.length_c   1.000
_cell.angle_alpha   90.00
_cell.angle_beta   90.00
_cell.angle_gamma   90.00
#
_symmetry.space_group_name_H-M   'P 1'
#
loop_
_entity.id
_entity.type
_entity.pdbx_description
1 polymer ?
#
loop_
_entity_poly.entity_id
_entity_poly.type
_entity_poly.pdbx_seq_one_letter_code
_entity_poly.pdbx_strand_id
1 'polypeptide(L)'
;MRRAAILRTAVLLVACDPTAAMQLARRSVLDTTLTTLPSLTLACSEDDCIFERRRKFERLGRTLTVDQDFAGSRSRSTGAGVWECSEVLSAYLAARPELCRGRRVLELGAGCGLCSMVASLGGAARVVATDGDAGAVAHLEAVLRANDLKLETPPPLKWEEATRDSAKALGAPFDVVLGADLTYNPNNAIALANALVAHAGPDSTVLLAHKRRVADDDATIAKLGEYFATETLVAPSKVAGVAILKLRKRDAKLGDLDLAAASADNCNEGFKRVNGACLLATRRAALGILASAAAAPPAAAAAPLAGRFESLDLARPEPDRGRNELSGVANLYFPPWMRGTWNVSQTLTRVEAPLGLKFVGGPRADLAIAKRSLDEQRSRVGKAQPLQLRFVATKFGVVEDRLFNTRSRLDAFAGRRVVASVEYAETGGNNRRGNAVLGGSEDDPLTTTVTRYRGPAAQKIFSLARTAETGGDGVWRGSEASRSIFALTNQNAAPPITTDSETLFELRQGDGTVTGRLRLVDYLNPNDPLYFESRKKAVSVSDYDLAMTRVAD
;
A
#
# COMPACT_ATOMS: atom_id res chain seq x y z
N MET A 1 -18.83 24.57 -8.87
CA MET A 1 -17.95 23.84 -9.81
C MET A 1 -16.66 24.61 -10.21
N ARG A 2 -16.04 25.41 -9.33
CA ARG A 2 -14.66 25.94 -9.50
C ARG A 2 -13.79 25.79 -8.24
N ARG A 3 -14.20 24.91 -7.30
CA ARG A 3 -13.60 24.76 -5.95
C ARG A 3 -13.10 23.34 -5.60
N ALA A 4 -13.20 22.37 -6.51
CA ALA A 4 -12.63 21.02 -6.33
C ALA A 4 -11.26 20.82 -7.03
N ALA A 5 -10.72 21.89 -7.64
CA ALA A 5 -9.49 21.86 -8.45
C ALA A 5 -8.25 22.43 -7.73
N ILE A 6 -8.37 22.88 -6.48
CA ILE A 6 -7.29 23.58 -5.75
C ILE A 6 -6.72 22.77 -4.57
N LEU A 7 -7.47 21.83 -3.99
CA LEU A 7 -6.98 21.00 -2.86
C LEU A 7 -6.17 19.76 -3.28
N ARG A 8 -5.98 19.53 -4.59
CA ARG A 8 -5.37 18.31 -5.14
C ARG A 8 -3.93 18.48 -5.62
N THR A 9 -3.36 19.67 -5.48
CA THR A 9 -1.94 19.95 -5.78
C THR A 9 -1.04 19.77 -4.54
N ALA A 10 -1.61 19.47 -3.36
CA ALA A 10 -0.87 19.43 -2.11
C ALA A 10 0.04 18.20 -1.89
N VAL A 11 -0.05 17.15 -2.72
CA VAL A 11 0.78 15.93 -2.55
C VAL A 11 1.99 15.88 -3.49
N LEU A 12 2.10 16.82 -4.43
CA LEU A 12 3.35 17.08 -5.16
C LEU A 12 4.10 18.34 -4.65
N LEU A 13 3.56 19.01 -3.63
CA LEU A 13 4.05 20.29 -3.11
C LEU A 13 4.48 20.29 -1.64
N VAL A 14 4.63 19.12 -1.01
CA VAL A 14 5.21 19.06 0.35
C VAL A 14 6.74 19.31 0.36
N ALA A 15 7.32 19.63 -0.80
CA ALA A 15 8.65 20.21 -0.93
C ALA A 15 8.65 21.69 -1.38
N CYS A 16 7.52 22.40 -1.45
CA CYS A 16 7.49 23.81 -1.91
C CYS A 16 6.33 24.65 -1.30
N ASP A 17 6.61 25.46 -0.26
CA ASP A 17 5.93 26.70 0.26
C ASP A 17 4.37 26.82 0.35
N PRO A 18 3.77 27.22 1.51
CA PRO A 18 2.38 26.95 1.83
C PRO A 18 1.67 28.24 2.28
N THR A 19 1.22 29.06 1.34
CA THR A 19 0.53 30.33 1.64
C THR A 19 -0.65 30.63 0.69
N ALA A 20 -1.65 29.74 0.60
CA ALA A 20 -2.94 30.09 -0.04
C ALA A 20 -4.06 29.07 0.22
N ALA A 21 -4.62 28.97 1.43
CA ALA A 21 -5.86 28.19 1.64
C ALA A 21 -6.60 28.58 2.92
N MET A 22 -7.07 29.82 3.04
CA MET A 22 -7.97 30.17 4.14
C MET A 22 -8.98 31.23 3.69
N GLN A 23 -10.14 30.80 3.17
CA GLN A 23 -11.43 31.52 3.34
C GLN A 23 -12.63 30.83 2.67
N LEU A 24 -13.77 30.88 3.39
CA LEU A 24 -15.18 30.62 3.05
C LEU A 24 -15.79 29.21 3.21
N ALA A 25 -16.56 29.06 4.30
CA ALA A 25 -17.66 28.13 4.47
C ALA A 25 -18.90 28.87 5.03
N ARG A 26 -20.13 28.53 4.57
CA ARG A 26 -21.37 28.50 5.38
C ARG A 26 -22.64 28.03 4.63
N ARG A 27 -23.42 27.16 5.33
CA ARG A 27 -24.89 26.87 5.35
C ARG A 27 -25.52 26.09 4.16
N SER A 28 -26.54 25.22 4.27
CA SER A 28 -27.43 24.70 5.36
C SER A 28 -28.38 23.55 4.88
N VAL A 29 -28.69 22.58 5.77
CA VAL A 29 -29.96 21.82 6.15
C VAL A 29 -31.00 21.42 5.06
N LEU A 30 -31.56 20.19 4.94
CA LEU A 30 -32.64 19.45 5.67
C LEU A 30 -32.72 18.00 5.08
N ASP A 31 -32.69 16.89 5.83
CA ASP A 31 -33.68 16.19 6.68
C ASP A 31 -34.76 15.37 5.94
N THR A 32 -34.72 14.03 6.08
CA THR A 32 -35.91 13.15 6.11
C THR A 32 -35.55 11.75 6.65
N THR A 33 -36.54 11.18 7.34
CA THR A 33 -36.58 10.04 8.27
C THR A 33 -36.37 8.66 7.65
N LEU A 34 -35.61 7.78 8.34
CA LEU A 34 -35.62 6.32 8.11
C LEU A 34 -35.48 5.54 9.42
N THR A 35 -36.28 4.49 9.48
CA THR A 35 -36.54 3.55 10.57
C THR A 35 -35.28 3.02 11.26
N THR A 36 -35.28 3.11 12.59
CA THR A 36 -34.16 2.75 13.46
C THR A 36 -33.93 1.24 13.53
N LEU A 37 -32.83 0.78 12.93
CA LEU A 37 -32.15 -0.44 13.35
C LEU A 37 -31.51 -0.19 14.73
N PRO A 38 -31.38 -1.21 15.60
CA PRO A 38 -30.54 -1.09 16.79
C PRO A 38 -29.14 -0.65 16.34
N SER A 39 -28.60 0.37 17.01
CA SER A 39 -27.37 1.07 16.62
C SER A 39 -26.26 0.07 16.30
N LEU A 40 -25.83 -0.01 15.03
CA LEU A 40 -24.51 -0.52 14.70
C LEU A 40 -23.50 0.45 15.33
N THR A 41 -23.15 0.22 16.59
CA THR A 41 -22.03 0.90 17.21
C THR A 41 -20.78 0.30 16.56
N LEU A 42 -20.30 0.93 15.49
CA LEU A 42 -18.93 0.71 15.04
C LEU A 42 -18.02 0.91 16.26
N ALA A 43 -17.07 0.00 16.44
CA ALA A 43 -16.06 0.14 17.50
C ALA A 43 -15.19 1.40 17.28
N CYS A 44 -15.28 2.04 16.11
CA CYS A 44 -14.57 3.25 15.76
C CYS A 44 -15.51 4.27 15.12
N SER A 45 -15.60 5.44 15.75
CA SER A 45 -16.19 6.64 15.17
C SER A 45 -15.06 7.63 14.85
N GLU A 46 -14.01 7.23 14.11
CA GLU A 46 -12.92 8.09 13.63
C GLU A 46 -11.92 7.30 12.75
N ASP A 47 -11.37 7.93 11.70
CA ASP A 47 -10.43 7.35 10.71
C ASP A 47 -9.07 6.88 11.30
N ASP A 48 -8.82 7.12 12.59
CA ASP A 48 -7.56 6.81 13.28
C ASP A 48 -7.31 5.30 13.46
N CYS A 49 -8.37 4.49 13.51
CA CYS A 49 -8.27 3.06 13.81
C CYS A 49 -7.60 2.23 12.71
N ILE A 50 -7.62 2.68 11.44
CA ILE A 50 -6.96 1.94 10.35
C ILE A 50 -5.44 1.84 10.58
N PHE A 51 -4.84 2.80 11.27
CA PHE A 51 -3.40 2.84 11.52
C PHE A 51 -2.96 2.09 12.79
N GLU A 52 -3.90 1.63 13.60
CA GLU A 52 -3.60 0.85 14.80
C GLU A 52 -3.04 -0.53 14.40
N ARG A 53 -1.84 -0.84 14.87
CA ARG A 53 -1.22 -2.16 14.63
C ARG A 53 -2.09 -3.31 15.12
N ARG A 54 -2.86 -3.10 16.19
CA ARG A 54 -3.73 -4.12 16.78
C ARG A 54 -5.09 -3.52 17.01
N ARG A 55 -6.10 -4.09 16.37
CA ARG A 55 -7.50 -3.72 16.55
C ARG A 55 -8.23 -4.81 17.30
N LYS A 56 -9.21 -4.41 18.11
CA LYS A 56 -10.08 -5.32 18.84
C LYS A 56 -11.52 -5.14 18.42
N PHE A 57 -12.22 -6.24 18.20
CA PHE A 57 -13.62 -6.25 17.78
C PHE A 57 -14.42 -7.13 18.71
N GLU A 58 -15.38 -6.55 19.42
CA GLU A 58 -16.35 -7.31 20.21
C GLU A 58 -17.43 -7.88 19.28
N ARG A 59 -17.46 -9.21 19.12
CA ARG A 59 -18.41 -9.92 18.26
C ARG A 59 -18.85 -11.20 18.94
N LEU A 60 -20.16 -11.44 18.99
CA LEU A 60 -20.77 -12.68 19.51
C LEU A 60 -20.24 -13.07 20.92
N GLY A 61 -20.09 -12.09 21.81
CA GLY A 61 -19.61 -12.31 23.18
C GLY A 61 -18.11 -12.60 23.31
N ARG A 62 -17.33 -12.31 22.26
CA ARG A 62 -15.89 -12.55 22.23
C ARG A 62 -15.12 -11.37 21.64
N THR A 63 -13.98 -11.05 22.26
CA THR A 63 -13.01 -10.10 21.73
C THR A 63 -12.14 -10.76 20.66
N LEU A 64 -12.31 -10.34 19.41
CA LEU A 64 -11.40 -10.70 18.31
C LEU A 64 -10.27 -9.68 18.22
N THR A 65 -9.02 -10.15 18.25
CA THR A 65 -7.83 -9.30 18.14
C THR A 65 -7.20 -9.46 16.76
N VAL A 66 -7.25 -8.42 15.93
CA VAL A 66 -6.63 -8.42 14.60
C VAL A 66 -5.38 -7.56 14.63
N ASP A 67 -4.22 -8.19 14.50
CA ASP A 67 -2.98 -7.48 14.23
C ASP A 67 -2.97 -7.11 12.75
N GLN A 68 -2.99 -5.81 12.43
CA GLN A 68 -2.89 -5.30 11.07
C GLN A 68 -1.41 -5.14 10.68
N ASP A 69 -1.06 -5.59 9.48
CA ASP A 69 0.31 -5.60 8.98
C ASP A 69 0.43 -5.11 7.54
N PHE A 70 -0.02 -3.88 7.27
CA PHE A 70 0.09 -3.23 5.94
C PHE A 70 1.53 -3.13 5.38
N ALA A 71 2.55 -3.41 6.19
CA ALA A 71 3.96 -3.18 5.86
C ALA A 71 4.97 -4.18 6.45
N GLY A 72 4.54 -5.27 7.10
CA GLY A 72 5.46 -6.18 7.78
C GLY A 72 5.81 -7.43 6.99
N SER A 73 6.59 -8.29 7.66
CA SER A 73 7.30 -9.41 7.04
C SER A 73 6.41 -10.54 6.54
N ARG A 74 5.11 -10.53 6.90
CA ARG A 74 4.15 -11.59 6.55
C ARG A 74 3.32 -11.26 5.32
N SER A 75 2.99 -10.00 5.07
CA SER A 75 2.24 -9.57 3.88
C SER A 75 2.53 -8.12 3.53
N ARG A 76 2.75 -7.82 2.24
CA ARG A 76 2.77 -6.45 1.69
C ARG A 76 1.47 -6.13 0.95
N SER A 77 0.40 -6.83 1.30
CA SER A 77 -0.91 -6.75 0.67
C SER A 77 -1.82 -5.80 1.43
N THR A 78 -2.73 -5.14 0.72
CA THR A 78 -3.90 -4.48 1.31
C THR A 78 -4.74 -5.47 2.13
N GLY A 79 -4.63 -6.77 1.88
CA GLY A 79 -5.26 -7.84 2.67
C GLY A 79 -4.75 -7.95 4.11
N ALA A 80 -3.64 -7.31 4.48
CA ALA A 80 -3.13 -7.30 5.85
C ALA A 80 -3.77 -6.22 6.75
N GLY A 81 -4.87 -5.62 6.31
CA GLY A 81 -5.64 -4.63 7.06
C GLY A 81 -7.10 -5.01 7.24
N VAL A 82 -7.75 -4.37 8.21
CA VAL A 82 -9.20 -4.40 8.37
C VAL A 82 -9.78 -3.14 7.73
N TRP A 83 -10.52 -3.33 6.65
CA TRP A 83 -11.22 -2.26 5.92
C TRP A 83 -12.64 -2.04 6.46
N GLU A 84 -13.20 -0.85 6.25
CA GLU A 84 -14.52 -0.47 6.80
C GLU A 84 -15.63 -1.43 6.34
N CYS A 85 -15.55 -1.93 5.10
CA CYS A 85 -16.46 -2.95 4.60
C CYS A 85 -16.40 -4.25 5.42
N SER A 86 -15.22 -4.66 5.90
CA SER A 86 -15.05 -5.85 6.75
C SER A 86 -15.67 -5.65 8.13
N GLU A 87 -15.54 -4.44 8.69
CA GLU A 87 -16.16 -4.12 9.98
C GLU A 87 -17.68 -4.11 9.92
N VAL A 88 -18.22 -3.47 8.87
CA VAL A 88 -19.67 -3.37 8.64
C VAL A 88 -20.25 -4.75 8.34
N LEU A 89 -19.61 -5.55 7.48
CA LEU A 89 -20.07 -6.91 7.17
C LEU A 89 -19.97 -7.83 8.39
N SER A 90 -18.86 -7.79 9.14
CA SER A 90 -18.70 -8.61 10.34
C SER A 90 -19.70 -8.24 11.44
N ALA A 91 -20.01 -6.95 11.63
CA ALA A 91 -21.07 -6.52 12.55
C ALA A 91 -22.45 -7.01 12.09
N TYR A 92 -22.73 -6.95 10.78
CA TYR A 92 -23.96 -7.45 10.20
C TYR A 92 -24.14 -8.97 10.41
N LEU A 93 -23.06 -9.75 10.22
CA LEU A 93 -23.04 -11.20 10.47
C LEU A 93 -23.20 -11.52 11.96
N ALA A 94 -22.55 -10.78 12.86
CA ALA A 94 -22.68 -10.97 14.30
C ALA A 94 -24.10 -10.67 14.81
N ALA A 95 -24.79 -9.70 14.21
CA ALA A 95 -26.19 -9.42 14.52
C ALA A 95 -27.15 -10.48 13.94
N ARG A 96 -26.70 -11.29 12.98
CA ARG A 96 -27.50 -12.28 12.23
C ARG A 96 -26.76 -13.62 12.06
N PRO A 97 -26.39 -14.29 13.16
CA PRO A 97 -25.59 -15.51 13.11
C PRO A 97 -26.32 -16.65 12.36
N GLU A 98 -27.65 -16.62 12.26
CA GLU A 98 -28.46 -17.54 11.46
C GLU A 98 -28.11 -17.55 9.95
N LEU A 99 -27.48 -16.48 9.45
CA LEU A 99 -26.99 -16.44 8.08
C LEU A 99 -25.87 -17.45 7.85
N CYS A 100 -25.05 -17.74 8.87
CA CYS A 100 -23.91 -18.65 8.78
C CYS A 100 -24.13 -19.96 9.53
N ARG A 101 -25.01 -20.00 10.55
CA ARG A 101 -25.20 -21.16 11.42
C ARG A 101 -25.52 -22.45 10.65
N GLY A 102 -24.71 -23.48 10.86
CA GLY A 102 -24.85 -24.78 10.21
C GLY A 102 -24.49 -24.80 8.72
N ARG A 103 -23.98 -23.69 8.18
CA ARG A 103 -23.70 -23.53 6.74
C ARG A 103 -22.22 -23.64 6.40
N ARG A 104 -21.93 -24.00 5.16
CA ARG A 104 -20.60 -23.94 4.55
C ARG A 104 -20.39 -22.55 3.97
N VAL A 105 -19.40 -21.83 4.52
CA VAL A 105 -19.11 -20.44 4.21
C VAL A 105 -17.77 -20.35 3.49
N LEU A 106 -17.73 -19.60 2.39
CA LEU A 106 -16.50 -19.19 1.72
C LEU A 106 -16.35 -17.67 1.87
N GLU A 107 -15.16 -17.19 2.20
CA GLU A 107 -14.79 -15.77 2.05
C GLU A 107 -13.77 -15.62 0.93
N LEU A 108 -14.09 -14.80 -0.07
CA LEU A 108 -13.18 -14.37 -1.13
C LEU A 108 -12.47 -13.09 -0.71
N GLY A 109 -11.15 -13.02 -0.90
CA GLY A 109 -10.36 -11.85 -0.51
C GLY A 109 -10.47 -11.58 1.00
N ALA A 110 -10.30 -12.62 1.80
CA ALA A 110 -10.53 -12.59 3.24
C ALA A 110 -9.59 -11.62 3.97
N GLY A 111 -8.41 -11.31 3.41
CA GLY A 111 -7.42 -10.48 4.07
C GLY A 111 -7.10 -10.97 5.48
N CYS A 112 -7.40 -10.18 6.51
CA CYS A 112 -7.22 -10.54 7.92
C CYS A 112 -8.27 -11.52 8.48
N GLY A 113 -9.32 -11.84 7.70
CA GLY A 113 -10.33 -12.84 8.01
C GLY A 113 -11.33 -12.45 9.09
N LEU A 114 -11.59 -11.15 9.28
CA LEU A 114 -12.55 -10.70 10.30
C LEU A 114 -13.96 -11.28 10.05
N CYS A 115 -14.46 -11.29 8.82
CA CYS A 115 -15.77 -11.88 8.52
C CYS A 115 -15.74 -13.40 8.67
N SER A 116 -14.68 -14.08 8.22
CA SER A 116 -14.48 -15.52 8.43
C SER A 116 -14.50 -15.92 9.91
N MET A 117 -13.81 -15.18 10.77
CA MET A 117 -13.83 -15.42 12.22
C MET A 117 -15.23 -15.24 12.81
N VAL A 118 -15.95 -14.18 12.41
CA VAL A 118 -17.32 -13.97 12.89
C VAL A 118 -18.28 -15.03 12.35
N ALA A 119 -18.15 -15.45 11.10
CA ALA A 119 -18.96 -16.53 10.54
C ALA A 119 -18.74 -17.85 11.30
N SER A 120 -17.48 -18.15 11.64
CA SER A 120 -17.13 -19.31 12.47
C SER A 120 -17.76 -19.23 13.87
N LEU A 121 -17.60 -18.09 14.56
CA LEU A 121 -18.23 -17.85 15.86
C LEU A 121 -19.76 -17.87 15.80
N GLY A 122 -20.34 -17.50 14.66
CA GLY A 122 -21.79 -17.57 14.38
C GLY A 122 -22.33 -18.99 14.25
N GLY A 123 -21.45 -20.00 14.29
CA GLY A 123 -21.80 -21.42 14.21
C GLY A 123 -21.79 -21.99 12.80
N ALA A 124 -21.01 -21.42 11.88
CA ALA A 124 -20.80 -22.03 10.56
C ALA A 124 -20.27 -23.46 10.70
N ALA A 125 -20.80 -24.38 9.90
CA ALA A 125 -20.37 -25.78 9.88
C ALA A 125 -18.97 -25.94 9.28
N ARG A 126 -18.62 -25.06 8.34
CA ARG A 126 -17.31 -25.00 7.69
C ARG A 126 -17.05 -23.58 7.21
N VAL A 127 -15.85 -23.07 7.42
CA VAL A 127 -15.42 -21.77 6.90
C VAL A 127 -14.12 -21.96 6.13
N VAL A 128 -14.13 -21.58 4.85
CA VAL A 128 -12.96 -21.52 3.98
C VAL A 128 -12.65 -20.05 3.72
N ALA A 129 -11.49 -19.60 4.16
CA ALA A 129 -11.06 -18.21 4.04
C ALA A 129 -9.95 -18.12 2.99
N THR A 130 -10.20 -17.41 1.88
CA THR A 130 -9.31 -17.39 0.71
C THR A 130 -8.80 -15.99 0.41
N ASP A 131 -7.56 -15.89 -0.05
CA ASP A 131 -6.97 -14.65 -0.56
C ASP A 131 -6.03 -14.96 -1.73
N GLY A 132 -5.83 -14.01 -2.64
CA GLY A 132 -4.94 -14.17 -3.80
C GLY A 132 -3.48 -13.91 -3.49
N ASP A 133 -3.18 -13.21 -2.39
CA ASP A 133 -1.83 -12.94 -1.93
C ASP A 133 -1.35 -13.98 -0.91
N ALA A 134 -0.22 -14.64 -1.18
CA ALA A 134 0.38 -15.61 -0.27
C ALA A 134 0.74 -15.02 1.09
N GLY A 135 1.10 -13.73 1.12
CA GLY A 135 1.36 -13.04 2.35
C GLY A 135 0.10 -12.84 3.18
N ALA A 136 -1.01 -12.43 2.55
CA ALA A 136 -2.30 -12.24 3.20
C ALA A 136 -2.81 -13.56 3.80
N VAL A 137 -2.66 -14.68 3.09
CA VAL A 137 -2.99 -16.02 3.63
C VAL A 137 -2.13 -16.35 4.86
N ALA A 138 -0.81 -16.17 4.80
CA ALA A 138 0.07 -16.43 5.94
C ALA A 138 -0.22 -15.49 7.13
N HIS A 139 -0.63 -14.26 6.85
CA HIS A 139 -1.03 -13.28 7.85
C HIS A 139 -2.35 -13.67 8.51
N LEU A 140 -3.36 -14.03 7.73
CA LEU A 140 -4.64 -14.58 8.19
C LEU A 140 -4.43 -15.73 9.16
N GLU A 141 -3.61 -16.72 8.81
CA GLU A 141 -3.32 -17.85 9.68
C GLU A 141 -2.73 -17.42 11.03
N ALA A 142 -1.91 -16.37 11.05
CA ALA A 142 -1.38 -15.82 12.29
C ALA A 142 -2.46 -15.11 13.13
N VAL A 143 -3.36 -14.37 12.48
CA VAL A 143 -4.52 -13.75 13.13
C VAL A 143 -5.43 -14.84 13.73
N LEU A 144 -5.70 -15.91 12.99
CA LEU A 144 -6.49 -17.05 13.47
C LEU A 144 -5.84 -17.70 14.71
N ARG A 145 -4.54 -17.96 14.67
CA ARG A 145 -3.79 -18.49 15.83
C ARG A 145 -3.83 -17.57 17.05
N ALA A 146 -3.70 -16.25 16.85
CA ALA A 146 -3.77 -15.27 17.94
C ALA A 146 -5.18 -15.19 18.58
N ASN A 147 -6.19 -15.70 17.88
CA ASN A 147 -7.56 -15.79 18.32
C ASN A 147 -7.99 -17.22 18.63
N ASP A 148 -7.08 -18.19 18.78
CA ASP A 148 -7.44 -19.58 19.07
C ASP A 148 -8.53 -20.16 18.13
N LEU A 149 -8.56 -19.69 16.87
CA LEU A 149 -9.49 -20.15 15.85
C LEU A 149 -8.75 -21.00 14.82
N LYS A 150 -9.45 -22.01 14.31
CA LYS A 150 -8.97 -22.88 13.22
C LYS A 150 -10.01 -22.89 12.12
N LEU A 151 -9.68 -22.26 11.00
CA LEU A 151 -10.48 -22.25 9.77
C LEU A 151 -9.66 -22.87 8.65
N GLU A 152 -10.29 -23.21 7.53
CA GLU A 152 -9.56 -23.69 6.35
C GLU A 152 -8.98 -22.52 5.56
N THR A 153 -7.66 -22.49 5.42
CA THR A 153 -6.90 -21.50 4.63
C THR A 153 -6.16 -22.21 3.50
N PRO A 154 -6.79 -22.43 2.33
CA PRO A 154 -6.14 -23.10 1.21
C PRO A 154 -4.99 -22.25 0.64
N PRO A 155 -4.15 -22.83 -0.24
CA PRO A 155 -3.18 -22.05 -1.01
C PRO A 155 -3.81 -20.85 -1.73
N PRO A 156 -3.02 -19.81 -2.06
CA PRO A 156 -3.55 -18.57 -2.60
C PRO A 156 -4.46 -18.79 -3.81
N LEU A 157 -5.64 -18.17 -3.78
CA LEU A 157 -6.64 -18.25 -4.83
C LEU A 157 -6.74 -16.90 -5.54
N LYS A 158 -6.08 -16.79 -6.69
CA LYS A 158 -6.31 -15.68 -7.61
C LYS A 158 -7.64 -15.88 -8.34
N TRP A 159 -8.45 -14.83 -8.43
CA TRP A 159 -9.79 -14.96 -9.00
C TRP A 159 -9.77 -15.31 -10.49
N GLU A 160 -8.71 -14.92 -11.19
CA GLU A 160 -8.44 -15.25 -12.58
C GLU A 160 -8.22 -16.76 -12.80
N GLU A 161 -7.80 -17.47 -11.74
CA GLU A 161 -7.54 -18.91 -11.73
C GLU A 161 -8.74 -19.70 -11.18
N ALA A 162 -9.83 -19.02 -10.79
CA ALA A 162 -11.04 -19.66 -10.32
C ALA A 162 -11.79 -20.33 -11.48
N THR A 163 -11.79 -21.66 -11.47
CA THR A 163 -12.50 -22.52 -12.41
C THR A 163 -13.54 -23.35 -11.66
N ARG A 164 -14.40 -24.05 -12.38
CA ARG A 164 -15.34 -25.00 -11.77
C ARG A 164 -14.60 -26.09 -10.99
N ASP A 165 -13.46 -26.55 -11.50
CA ASP A 165 -12.72 -27.65 -10.88
C ASP A 165 -11.93 -27.18 -9.65
N SER A 166 -11.32 -25.99 -9.69
CA SER A 166 -10.69 -25.41 -8.49
C SER A 166 -11.74 -25.05 -7.42
N ALA A 167 -12.92 -24.57 -7.81
CA ALA A 167 -14.03 -24.34 -6.88
C ALA A 167 -14.55 -25.66 -6.26
N LYS A 168 -14.71 -26.72 -7.07
CA LYS A 168 -15.07 -28.06 -6.56
C LYS A 168 -14.03 -28.61 -5.60
N ALA A 169 -12.74 -28.41 -5.87
CA ALA A 169 -11.65 -28.82 -4.98
C ALA A 169 -11.74 -28.12 -3.60
N LEU A 170 -12.24 -26.89 -3.56
CA LEU A 170 -12.54 -26.17 -2.32
C LEU A 170 -13.86 -26.60 -1.66
N GLY A 171 -14.66 -27.44 -2.31
CA GLY A 171 -15.94 -27.94 -1.82
C GLY A 171 -17.17 -27.12 -2.24
N ALA A 172 -17.06 -26.35 -3.33
CA ALA A 172 -18.19 -25.65 -3.92
C ALA A 172 -19.31 -26.61 -4.40
N PRO A 173 -20.58 -26.16 -4.45
CA PRO A 173 -21.04 -24.81 -4.09
C PRO A 173 -21.04 -24.61 -2.57
N PHE A 174 -20.82 -23.37 -2.14
CA PHE A 174 -20.94 -22.95 -0.75
C PHE A 174 -22.33 -22.37 -0.47
N ASP A 175 -22.86 -22.56 0.72
CA ASP A 175 -24.21 -22.08 1.05
C ASP A 175 -24.20 -20.55 1.25
N VAL A 176 -23.06 -20.00 1.69
CA VAL A 176 -22.81 -18.57 1.81
C VAL A 176 -21.44 -18.22 1.22
N VAL A 177 -21.38 -17.18 0.39
CA VAL A 177 -20.13 -16.59 -0.10
C VAL A 177 -20.04 -15.15 0.38
N LEU A 178 -18.95 -14.80 1.05
CA LEU A 178 -18.68 -13.49 1.62
C LEU A 178 -17.61 -12.76 0.80
N GLY A 179 -17.76 -11.45 0.69
CA GLY A 179 -16.71 -10.57 0.19
C GLY A 179 -16.82 -9.20 0.83
N ALA A 180 -15.71 -8.69 1.37
CA ALA A 180 -15.65 -7.35 1.93
C ALA A 180 -14.62 -6.54 1.16
N ASP A 181 -15.04 -5.41 0.62
CA ASP A 181 -14.19 -4.45 -0.06
C ASP A 181 -13.49 -4.94 -1.34
N LEU A 182 -14.12 -5.82 -2.11
CA LEU A 182 -13.49 -6.48 -3.27
C LEU A 182 -13.59 -5.69 -4.59
N THR A 183 -14.26 -4.55 -4.61
CA THR A 183 -14.62 -3.82 -5.83
C THR A 183 -13.76 -2.58 -6.07
N TYR A 184 -12.66 -2.43 -5.34
CA TYR A 184 -11.81 -1.23 -5.38
C TYR A 184 -11.00 -1.09 -6.67
N ASN A 185 -10.89 -2.16 -7.47
CA ASN A 185 -10.23 -2.17 -8.76
C ASN A 185 -11.22 -2.67 -9.83
N PRO A 186 -11.74 -1.78 -10.71
CA PRO A 186 -12.75 -2.16 -11.70
C PRO A 186 -12.23 -3.16 -12.75
N ASN A 187 -10.91 -3.26 -12.95
CA ASN A 187 -10.32 -4.24 -13.86
C ASN A 187 -10.53 -5.69 -13.38
N ASN A 188 -10.77 -5.90 -12.09
CA ASN A 188 -11.01 -7.23 -11.52
C ASN A 188 -12.47 -7.65 -11.60
N ALA A 189 -13.38 -6.82 -12.12
CA ALA A 189 -14.82 -7.07 -12.09
C ALA A 189 -15.22 -8.42 -12.72
N ILE A 190 -14.62 -8.80 -13.85
CA ILE A 190 -14.90 -10.08 -14.52
C ILE A 190 -14.33 -11.25 -13.72
N ALA A 191 -13.09 -11.15 -13.25
CA ALA A 191 -12.44 -12.20 -12.47
C ALA A 191 -13.21 -12.45 -11.15
N LEU A 192 -13.64 -11.39 -10.47
CA LEU A 192 -14.49 -11.48 -9.29
C LEU A 192 -15.85 -12.13 -9.60
N ALA A 193 -16.49 -11.74 -10.71
CA ALA A 193 -17.74 -12.38 -11.15
C ALA A 193 -17.55 -13.89 -11.42
N ASN A 194 -16.45 -14.27 -12.07
CA ASN A 194 -16.11 -15.68 -12.32
C ASN A 194 -15.94 -16.46 -11.01
N ALA A 195 -15.19 -15.91 -10.06
CA ALA A 195 -14.98 -16.53 -8.76
C ALA A 195 -16.29 -16.71 -8.00
N LEU A 196 -17.15 -15.68 -7.97
CA LEU A 196 -18.47 -15.77 -7.34
C LEU A 196 -19.36 -16.82 -8.04
N VAL A 197 -19.41 -16.84 -9.37
CA VAL A 197 -20.21 -17.82 -10.14
C VAL A 197 -19.68 -19.25 -9.96
N ALA A 198 -18.36 -19.44 -9.85
CA ALA A 198 -17.76 -20.75 -9.66
C ALA A 198 -18.07 -21.35 -8.29
N HIS A 199 -18.14 -20.52 -7.24
CA HIS A 199 -18.32 -20.96 -5.86
C HIS A 199 -19.77 -20.90 -5.35
N ALA A 200 -20.64 -20.14 -6.02
CA ALA A 200 -22.07 -20.05 -5.72
C ALA A 200 -22.91 -21.02 -6.57
N GLY A 201 -23.78 -21.79 -5.91
CA GLY A 201 -24.90 -22.51 -6.51
C GLY A 201 -26.16 -21.64 -6.62
N PRO A 202 -27.27 -22.20 -7.15
CA PRO A 202 -28.55 -21.48 -7.28
C PRO A 202 -29.12 -20.98 -5.94
N ASP A 203 -28.96 -21.76 -4.88
CA ASP A 203 -29.48 -21.44 -3.54
C ASP A 203 -28.48 -20.70 -2.65
N SER A 204 -27.26 -20.48 -3.15
CA SER A 204 -26.21 -19.79 -2.40
C SER A 204 -26.59 -18.33 -2.14
N THR A 205 -26.30 -17.85 -0.94
CA THR A 205 -26.39 -16.43 -0.62
C THR A 205 -25.01 -15.79 -0.73
N VAL A 206 -24.85 -14.82 -1.62
CA VAL A 206 -23.62 -14.01 -1.69
C VAL A 206 -23.84 -12.70 -0.96
N LEU A 207 -22.97 -12.35 -0.01
CA LEU A 207 -22.98 -11.07 0.69
C LEU A 207 -21.72 -10.29 0.35
N LEU A 208 -21.88 -9.13 -0.27
CA LEU A 208 -20.80 -8.26 -0.70
C LEU A 208 -20.93 -6.90 0.00
N ALA A 209 -19.98 -6.56 0.87
CA ALA A 209 -19.87 -5.21 1.41
C ALA A 209 -18.98 -4.35 0.50
N HIS A 210 -19.52 -3.21 0.05
CA HIS A 210 -18.90 -2.34 -0.93
C HIS A 210 -18.95 -0.87 -0.46
N LYS A 211 -17.81 -0.18 -0.55
CA LYS A 211 -17.70 1.27 -0.35
C LYS A 211 -17.49 1.95 -1.70
N ARG A 212 -18.39 2.86 -2.07
CA ARG A 212 -18.23 3.69 -3.26
C ARG A 212 -17.18 4.78 -3.01
N ARG A 213 -16.03 4.66 -3.65
CA ARG A 213 -14.88 5.59 -3.59
C ARG A 213 -14.83 6.49 -4.81
N VAL A 214 -15.14 5.94 -6.00
CA VAL A 214 -15.19 6.64 -7.28
C VAL A 214 -16.43 6.23 -8.07
N ALA A 215 -16.74 6.96 -9.15
CA ALA A 215 -17.85 6.60 -10.03
C ALA A 215 -17.63 5.23 -10.69
N ASP A 216 -16.37 4.86 -10.97
CA ASP A 216 -16.02 3.61 -11.65
C ASP A 216 -16.27 2.35 -10.79
N ASP A 217 -16.43 2.49 -9.47
CA ASP A 217 -16.81 1.36 -8.62
C ASP A 217 -18.21 0.84 -8.96
N ASP A 218 -19.08 1.74 -9.46
CA ASP A 218 -20.41 1.39 -9.96
C ASP A 218 -20.30 0.45 -11.18
N ALA A 219 -19.19 0.48 -11.93
CA ALA A 219 -18.96 -0.41 -13.06
C ALA A 219 -18.78 -1.87 -12.63
N THR A 220 -18.11 -2.12 -11.49
CA THR A 220 -18.00 -3.49 -10.95
C THR A 220 -19.36 -4.01 -10.50
N ILE A 221 -20.13 -3.19 -9.78
CA ILE A 221 -21.48 -3.57 -9.36
C ILE A 221 -22.41 -3.79 -10.56
N ALA A 222 -22.35 -2.91 -11.56
CA ALA A 222 -23.10 -3.06 -12.81
C ALA A 222 -22.74 -4.37 -13.53
N LYS A 223 -21.44 -4.69 -13.61
CA LYS A 223 -20.96 -5.95 -14.20
C LYS A 223 -21.46 -7.18 -13.44
N LEU A 224 -21.42 -7.16 -12.10
CA LEU A 224 -22.00 -8.22 -11.28
C LEU A 224 -23.51 -8.37 -11.51
N GLY A 225 -24.21 -7.27 -11.78
CA GLY A 225 -25.64 -7.23 -12.13
C GLY A 225 -26.01 -7.96 -13.42
N GLU A 226 -25.05 -8.32 -14.28
CA GLU A 226 -25.30 -9.21 -15.43
C GLU A 226 -25.54 -10.66 -14.97
N TYR A 227 -24.80 -11.13 -13.96
CA TYR A 227 -24.79 -12.53 -13.52
C TYR A 227 -25.60 -12.78 -12.24
N PHE A 228 -25.84 -11.72 -11.47
CA PHE A 228 -26.54 -11.81 -10.20
C PHE A 228 -27.70 -10.81 -10.14
N ALA A 229 -28.82 -11.23 -9.56
CA ALA A 229 -29.82 -10.30 -9.04
C ALA A 229 -29.25 -9.66 -7.76
N THR A 230 -29.25 -8.33 -7.70
CA THR A 230 -28.65 -7.56 -6.62
C THR A 230 -29.72 -6.89 -5.77
N GLU A 231 -29.63 -7.08 -4.45
CA GLU A 231 -30.52 -6.48 -3.46
C GLU A 231 -29.67 -5.71 -2.45
N THR A 232 -29.98 -4.44 -2.20
CA THR A 232 -29.27 -3.65 -1.18
C THR A 232 -29.89 -3.92 0.19
N LEU A 233 -29.16 -4.60 1.07
CA LEU A 233 -29.61 -4.93 2.43
C LEU A 233 -29.32 -3.80 3.41
N VAL A 234 -28.20 -3.10 3.22
CA VAL A 234 -27.82 -1.93 4.00
C VAL A 234 -27.45 -0.84 3.02
N ALA A 235 -28.21 0.26 3.04
CA ALA A 235 -27.92 1.43 2.24
C ALA A 235 -26.70 2.19 2.81
N PRO A 236 -25.93 2.88 1.96
CA PRO A 236 -24.85 3.75 2.43
C PRO A 236 -25.46 4.88 3.28
N SER A 237 -25.31 4.77 4.59
CA SER A 237 -25.85 5.71 5.58
C SER A 237 -24.76 6.60 6.19
N LYS A 238 -25.12 7.46 7.16
CA LYS A 238 -24.29 8.54 7.76
C LYS A 238 -22.96 8.09 8.39
N VAL A 239 -22.63 6.80 8.41
CA VAL A 239 -21.35 6.29 8.89
C VAL A 239 -20.69 5.44 7.79
N ALA A 240 -19.49 5.86 7.37
CA ALA A 240 -18.56 5.21 6.45
C ALA A 240 -18.94 5.00 4.97
N GLY A 241 -20.18 5.31 4.52
CA GLY A 241 -20.53 5.24 3.10
C GLY A 241 -20.47 3.83 2.47
N VAL A 242 -20.58 2.79 3.30
CA VAL A 242 -20.56 1.37 2.90
C VAL A 242 -21.99 0.86 2.68
N ALA A 243 -22.20 0.11 1.61
CA ALA A 243 -23.41 -0.66 1.35
C ALA A 243 -23.16 -2.16 1.54
N ILE A 244 -24.16 -2.91 2.03
CA ILE A 244 -24.15 -4.38 1.99
C ILE A 244 -25.13 -4.83 0.91
N LEU A 245 -24.62 -5.54 -0.07
CA LEU A 245 -25.38 -6.11 -1.17
C LEU A 245 -25.55 -7.62 -0.96
N LYS A 246 -26.75 -8.12 -1.22
CA LYS A 246 -27.03 -9.53 -1.39
C LYS A 246 -27.12 -9.83 -2.87
N LEU A 247 -26.29 -10.76 -3.33
CA LEU A 247 -26.30 -11.22 -4.71
C LEU A 247 -26.90 -12.62 -4.75
N ARG A 248 -27.89 -12.82 -5.63
CA ARG A 248 -28.45 -14.13 -5.95
C ARG A 248 -28.10 -14.48 -7.38
N LYS A 249 -27.49 -15.65 -7.58
CA LYS A 249 -27.06 -16.09 -8.90
C LYS A 249 -28.26 -16.21 -9.83
N ARG A 250 -28.20 -15.57 -10.99
CA ARG A 250 -29.15 -15.81 -12.10
C ARG A 250 -28.84 -17.16 -12.74
N ASP A 251 -29.57 -17.59 -13.77
CA ASP A 251 -29.26 -18.83 -14.52
C ASP A 251 -27.89 -18.80 -15.28
N ALA A 252 -27.00 -17.87 -14.91
CA ALA A 252 -25.65 -17.70 -15.41
C ALA A 252 -24.75 -18.90 -15.08
N LYS A 253 -24.15 -19.47 -16.13
CA LYS A 253 -23.12 -20.50 -16.07
C LYS A 253 -21.74 -19.87 -16.27
N LEU A 254 -20.70 -20.57 -15.81
CA LEU A 254 -19.31 -20.14 -16.01
C LEU A 254 -18.95 -19.94 -17.50
N GLY A 255 -19.63 -20.64 -18.42
CA GLY A 255 -19.45 -20.48 -19.86
C GLY A 255 -20.15 -19.27 -20.47
N ASP A 256 -21.05 -18.62 -19.73
CA ASP A 256 -21.75 -17.39 -20.16
C ASP A 256 -20.94 -16.13 -19.82
N LEU A 257 -19.82 -16.30 -19.10
CA LEU A 257 -18.88 -15.24 -18.76
C LEU A 257 -17.83 -15.10 -19.87
N ASP A 258 -17.43 -13.86 -20.19
CA ASP A 258 -16.27 -13.61 -21.05
C ASP A 258 -14.97 -13.92 -20.29
N LEU A 259 -14.70 -15.22 -20.15
CA LEU A 259 -13.47 -15.74 -19.58
C LEU A 259 -12.24 -15.25 -20.38
N ALA A 260 -12.44 -14.87 -21.65
CA ALA A 260 -11.37 -14.39 -22.50
C ALA A 260 -10.95 -12.95 -22.17
N ALA A 261 -11.88 -12.04 -21.93
CA ALA A 261 -11.58 -10.67 -21.51
C ALA A 261 -10.89 -10.62 -20.14
N ALA A 262 -11.36 -11.39 -19.14
CA ALA A 262 -10.68 -11.51 -17.84
C ALA A 262 -9.24 -12.02 -17.96
N SER A 263 -8.97 -12.86 -18.97
CA SER A 263 -7.65 -13.44 -19.21
C SER A 263 -6.76 -12.58 -20.11
N ALA A 264 -7.32 -11.84 -21.07
CA ALA A 264 -6.56 -11.13 -22.10
C ALA A 264 -5.92 -9.84 -21.58
N ASP A 265 -6.65 -9.04 -20.80
CA ASP A 265 -6.10 -7.83 -20.17
C ASP A 265 -5.07 -8.17 -19.08
N ASN A 266 -5.21 -9.35 -18.47
CA ASN A 266 -4.32 -9.88 -17.42
C ASN A 266 -3.14 -10.74 -17.96
N CYS A 267 -3.05 -10.99 -19.27
CA CYS A 267 -1.95 -11.75 -19.90
C CYS A 267 -0.68 -10.92 -20.16
N ASN A 268 -0.70 -9.62 -19.89
CA ASN A 268 0.46 -8.75 -20.07
C ASN A 268 1.44 -8.87 -18.90
N GLU A 269 2.26 -9.94 -18.91
CA GLU A 269 3.60 -10.06 -18.29
C GLU A 269 4.12 -11.52 -18.40
N GLY A 270 4.36 -12.03 -19.62
CA GLY A 270 5.20 -13.23 -19.83
C GLY A 270 4.54 -14.62 -19.70
N PHE A 271 3.22 -14.72 -19.73
CA PHE A 271 2.48 -16.00 -19.70
C PHE A 271 1.94 -16.39 -21.09
N LYS A 272 1.77 -17.70 -21.36
CA LYS A 272 1.15 -18.20 -22.60
C LYS A 272 -0.24 -18.77 -22.33
N ARG A 273 -1.14 -18.50 -23.27
CA ARG A 273 -2.54 -18.93 -23.22
C ARG A 273 -2.67 -20.36 -23.76
N VAL A 274 -3.11 -21.30 -22.94
CA VAL A 274 -3.42 -22.68 -23.35
C VAL A 274 -4.76 -23.09 -22.72
N ASN A 275 -5.72 -23.50 -23.54
CA ASN A 275 -7.07 -23.93 -23.13
C ASN A 275 -7.79 -22.95 -22.16
N GLY A 276 -7.62 -21.64 -22.36
CA GLY A 276 -8.29 -20.61 -21.56
C GLY A 276 -7.67 -20.35 -20.18
N ALA A 277 -6.61 -21.06 -19.80
CA ALA A 277 -5.84 -20.80 -18.57
C ALA A 277 -4.51 -20.11 -18.90
N CYS A 278 -4.06 -19.24 -17.99
CA CYS A 278 -2.81 -18.49 -18.09
C CYS A 278 -1.69 -19.28 -17.38
N LEU A 279 -0.73 -19.82 -18.13
CA LEU A 279 0.34 -20.67 -17.59
C LEU A 279 1.71 -20.01 -17.78
N LEU A 280 2.56 -20.11 -16.74
CA LEU A 280 3.93 -19.61 -16.79
C LEU A 280 4.63 -20.33 -17.95
N ALA A 281 5.33 -19.59 -18.81
CA ALA A 281 6.07 -20.17 -19.93
C ALA A 281 7.29 -20.97 -19.42
N THR A 282 7.07 -22.17 -18.88
CA THR A 282 8.14 -23.10 -18.56
C THR A 282 8.74 -23.60 -19.87
N ARG A 283 10.01 -23.25 -20.14
CA ARG A 283 10.79 -23.89 -21.19
C ARG A 283 10.76 -25.42 -20.96
N ARG A 284 10.26 -26.18 -21.96
CA ARG A 284 10.26 -27.66 -22.07
C ARG A 284 11.66 -28.24 -21.76
N ALA A 285 11.89 -29.48 -21.34
CA ALA A 285 11.18 -30.75 -21.50
C ALA A 285 11.61 -31.76 -20.40
N ALA A 286 10.86 -32.85 -20.27
CA ALA A 286 11.12 -33.98 -19.39
C ALA A 286 12.30 -34.86 -19.84
N LEU A 287 12.96 -35.45 -18.84
CA LEU A 287 13.85 -36.63 -18.81
C LEU A 287 15.14 -36.65 -19.64
N GLY A 288 16.26 -36.80 -18.93
CA GLY A 288 17.42 -37.56 -19.37
C GLY A 288 18.77 -36.91 -19.07
N ILE A 289 19.60 -37.63 -18.30
CA ILE A 289 21.04 -37.44 -18.07
C ILE A 289 21.41 -36.67 -16.78
N LEU A 290 21.85 -37.46 -15.79
CA LEU A 290 22.68 -37.03 -14.67
C LEU A 290 23.95 -36.30 -15.15
N ALA A 291 24.45 -35.40 -14.29
CA ALA A 291 25.78 -34.80 -14.31
C ALA A 291 26.00 -33.60 -15.25
N SER A 292 25.78 -32.39 -14.72
CA SER A 292 26.87 -31.51 -14.29
C SER A 292 26.26 -30.26 -13.68
N ALA A 293 26.73 -29.89 -12.49
CA ALA A 293 26.39 -28.62 -11.86
C ALA A 293 27.06 -27.49 -12.65
N ALA A 294 26.40 -27.02 -13.71
CA ALA A 294 26.74 -25.73 -14.31
C ALA A 294 26.04 -24.66 -13.49
N ALA A 295 26.86 -23.84 -12.82
CA ALA A 295 26.44 -22.71 -12.01
C ALA A 295 25.34 -21.90 -12.71
N ALA A 296 24.26 -21.62 -11.98
CA ALA A 296 23.26 -20.67 -12.42
C ALA A 296 23.97 -19.37 -12.81
N PRO A 297 23.63 -18.74 -13.96
CA PRO A 297 24.18 -17.44 -14.30
C PRO A 297 23.85 -16.48 -13.15
N PRO A 298 24.80 -15.67 -12.68
CA PRO A 298 24.56 -14.75 -11.59
C PRO A 298 23.39 -13.85 -11.99
N ALA A 299 22.50 -13.61 -11.02
CA ALA A 299 21.47 -12.59 -11.14
C ALA A 299 22.13 -11.33 -11.73
N ALA A 300 21.56 -10.79 -12.81
CA ALA A 300 22.09 -9.60 -13.47
C ALA A 300 22.39 -8.55 -12.39
N ALA A 301 23.68 -8.21 -12.23
CA ALA A 301 24.12 -7.26 -11.23
C ALA A 301 23.31 -5.98 -11.41
N ALA A 302 22.73 -5.46 -10.33
CA ALA A 302 22.09 -4.16 -10.35
C ALA A 302 23.07 -3.15 -10.96
N ALA A 303 22.60 -2.28 -11.86
CA ALA A 303 23.45 -1.26 -12.46
C ALA A 303 24.17 -0.49 -11.33
N PRO A 304 25.49 -0.22 -11.45
CA PRO A 304 26.24 0.54 -10.45
C PRO A 304 25.52 1.84 -10.10
N LEU A 305 25.55 2.27 -8.83
CA LEU A 305 24.81 3.47 -8.41
C LEU A 305 25.24 4.71 -9.19
N ALA A 306 26.51 4.79 -9.57
CA ALA A 306 27.03 5.85 -10.44
C ALA A 306 26.21 6.02 -11.73
N GLY A 307 25.85 4.93 -12.41
CA GLY A 307 25.07 4.98 -13.65
C GLY A 307 23.64 5.49 -13.46
N ARG A 308 23.09 5.37 -12.25
CA ARG A 308 21.73 5.83 -11.94
C ARG A 308 21.62 7.36 -11.87
N PHE A 309 22.72 8.09 -11.70
CA PHE A 309 22.74 9.56 -11.78
C PHE A 309 22.72 10.09 -13.21
N GLU A 310 23.11 9.27 -14.19
CA GLU A 310 23.22 9.71 -15.59
C GLU A 310 22.00 9.30 -16.45
N SER A 311 21.12 8.43 -15.93
CA SER A 311 19.93 7.95 -16.63
C SER A 311 18.62 8.57 -16.12
N LEU A 312 17.68 8.84 -17.03
CA LEU A 312 16.27 9.09 -16.70
C LEU A 312 15.41 7.82 -16.82
N ASP A 313 15.92 6.77 -17.48
CA ASP A 313 15.26 5.47 -17.54
C ASP A 313 15.63 4.63 -16.31
N LEU A 314 15.03 4.97 -15.17
CA LEU A 314 15.27 4.32 -13.89
C LEU A 314 14.10 3.41 -13.56
N ALA A 315 14.37 2.13 -13.32
CA ALA A 315 13.43 1.23 -12.69
C ALA A 315 13.50 1.38 -11.16
N ARG A 316 12.35 1.26 -10.49
CA ARG A 316 12.26 1.24 -9.03
C ARG A 316 13.16 0.13 -8.48
N PRO A 317 14.01 0.40 -7.47
CA PRO A 317 14.79 -0.64 -6.82
C PRO A 317 13.88 -1.76 -6.30
N GLU A 318 14.33 -3.01 -6.46
CA GLU A 318 13.65 -4.15 -5.87
C GLU A 318 13.75 -4.04 -4.34
N PRO A 319 12.64 -4.20 -3.60
CA PRO A 319 12.69 -4.23 -2.14
C PRO A 319 13.68 -5.29 -1.65
N ASP A 320 14.41 -5.00 -0.58
CA ASP A 320 15.42 -5.91 -0.02
C ASP A 320 14.79 -7.30 0.21
N ARG A 321 15.33 -8.32 -0.48
CA ARG A 321 14.87 -9.71 -0.37
C ARG A 321 15.70 -10.42 0.69
N GLY A 322 15.14 -10.59 1.88
CA GLY A 322 15.79 -11.35 2.94
C GLY A 322 14.96 -11.43 4.22
N ARG A 323 14.49 -12.64 4.54
CA ARG A 323 14.15 -12.98 5.93
C ARG A 323 15.46 -13.18 6.67
N ASN A 324 15.83 -12.23 7.49
CA ASN A 324 16.51 -12.51 8.75
C ASN A 324 15.83 -11.64 9.80
N GLU A 325 16.09 -11.89 11.08
CA GLU A 325 15.55 -11.10 12.19
C GLU A 325 16.07 -9.63 12.19
N LEU A 326 16.82 -9.25 11.15
CA LEU A 326 17.74 -8.11 11.11
C LEU A 326 17.45 -7.15 9.93
N SER A 327 16.61 -7.53 8.96
CA SER A 327 16.46 -6.81 7.69
C SER A 327 15.58 -5.56 7.75
N GLY A 328 14.73 -5.42 8.77
CA GLY A 328 13.93 -4.21 8.95
C GLY A 328 14.61 -3.11 9.76
N VAL A 329 15.63 -3.43 10.56
CA VAL A 329 16.43 -2.44 11.33
C VAL A 329 17.69 -1.97 10.61
N ALA A 330 18.07 -2.64 9.51
CA ALA A 330 19.18 -2.22 8.67
C ALA A 330 18.88 -0.85 8.01
N ASN A 331 19.64 0.18 8.39
CA ASN A 331 19.58 1.52 7.80
C ASN A 331 20.47 1.63 6.55
N LEU A 332 20.32 2.70 5.79
CA LEU A 332 21.37 3.16 4.88
C LEU A 332 22.51 3.72 5.75
N TYR A 333 23.69 3.10 5.65
CA TYR A 333 24.86 3.50 6.41
C TYR A 333 25.74 4.47 5.62
N PHE A 334 25.95 5.64 6.20
CA PHE A 334 26.81 6.69 5.68
C PHE A 334 28.25 6.49 6.14
N PRO A 335 29.23 7.08 5.44
CA PRO A 335 30.61 7.04 5.87
C PRO A 335 30.81 7.67 7.26
N PRO A 336 31.83 7.24 8.04
CA PRO A 336 32.08 7.77 9.38
C PRO A 336 32.20 9.30 9.45
N TRP A 337 32.76 9.91 8.40
CA TRP A 337 32.94 11.36 8.30
C TRP A 337 31.64 12.15 8.19
N MET A 338 30.49 11.51 7.90
CA MET A 338 29.18 12.18 7.91
C MET A 338 28.63 12.41 9.31
N ARG A 339 29.15 11.73 10.35
CA ARG A 339 28.67 11.88 11.73
C ARG A 339 28.65 13.36 12.14
N GLY A 340 27.58 13.79 12.82
CA GLY A 340 27.42 15.15 13.34
C GLY A 340 26.27 15.91 12.70
N THR A 341 26.16 17.20 13.01
CA THR A 341 25.16 18.10 12.42
C THR A 341 25.83 18.97 11.35
N TRP A 342 25.11 19.19 10.25
CA TRP A 342 25.59 19.91 9.07
C TRP A 342 24.61 21.00 8.67
N ASN A 343 25.12 22.19 8.38
CA ASN A 343 24.40 23.17 7.59
C ASN A 343 24.48 22.74 6.12
N VAL A 344 23.34 22.60 5.48
CA VAL A 344 23.21 22.09 4.12
C VAL A 344 22.58 23.17 3.25
N SER A 345 23.25 23.49 2.16
CA SER A 345 22.69 24.21 1.02
C SER A 345 22.28 23.18 -0.03
N GLN A 346 20.98 23.00 -0.22
CA GLN A 346 20.43 22.08 -1.22
C GLN A 346 19.86 22.90 -2.39
N THR A 347 20.50 22.85 -3.55
CA THR A 347 20.12 23.64 -4.72
C THR A 347 19.52 22.75 -5.79
N LEU A 348 18.25 22.94 -6.15
CA LEU A 348 17.61 22.20 -7.22
C LEU A 348 18.24 22.59 -8.58
N THR A 349 18.71 21.62 -9.35
CA THR A 349 19.38 21.87 -10.63
C THR A 349 18.55 21.43 -11.82
N ARG A 350 17.75 20.37 -11.65
CA ARG A 350 16.93 19.80 -12.74
C ARG A 350 15.68 19.13 -12.21
N VAL A 351 14.59 19.22 -12.97
CA VAL A 351 13.32 18.53 -12.73
C VAL A 351 12.76 17.99 -14.03
N GLU A 352 12.55 16.69 -14.09
CA GLU A 352 12.07 15.97 -15.27
C GLU A 352 10.87 15.07 -14.96
N ALA A 353 10.05 14.84 -15.98
CA ALA A 353 8.96 13.86 -15.96
C ALA A 353 9.19 12.85 -17.10
N PRO A 354 10.03 11.81 -16.90
CA PRO A 354 10.57 10.99 -17.99
C PRO A 354 9.50 10.28 -18.84
N LEU A 355 8.38 9.90 -18.23
CA LEU A 355 7.26 9.24 -18.92
C LEU A 355 6.17 10.23 -19.38
N GLY A 356 6.37 11.53 -19.14
CA GLY A 356 5.45 12.60 -19.50
C GLY A 356 4.52 13.04 -18.35
N LEU A 357 3.88 14.19 -18.57
CA LEU A 357 3.10 14.91 -17.55
C LEU A 357 1.96 14.10 -16.93
N LYS A 358 1.36 13.17 -17.67
CA LYS A 358 0.21 12.41 -17.19
C LYS A 358 0.48 11.63 -15.90
N PHE A 359 1.72 11.19 -15.70
CA PHE A 359 2.12 10.42 -14.51
C PHE A 359 2.42 11.29 -13.28
N VAL A 360 2.46 12.62 -13.46
CA VAL A 360 2.73 13.60 -12.41
C VAL A 360 1.44 14.26 -11.90
N GLY A 361 0.32 14.06 -12.61
CA GLY A 361 -0.99 14.66 -12.30
C GLY A 361 -1.79 13.96 -11.19
N GLY A 362 -1.15 13.07 -10.42
CA GLY A 362 -1.79 12.21 -9.44
C GLY A 362 -2.71 11.14 -10.06
N PRO A 363 -3.54 10.44 -9.25
CA PRO A 363 -4.27 9.23 -9.66
C PRO A 363 -5.28 9.42 -10.81
N ARG A 364 -5.61 10.67 -11.17
CA ARG A 364 -6.54 11.01 -12.27
C ARG A 364 -5.85 11.52 -13.53
N ALA A 365 -4.51 11.49 -13.56
CA ALA A 365 -3.73 12.00 -14.68
C ALA A 365 -4.05 13.46 -15.04
N ASP A 366 -4.38 14.31 -14.04
CA ASP A 366 -4.82 15.68 -14.29
C ASP A 366 -3.64 16.52 -14.80
N LEU A 367 -3.62 16.77 -16.10
CA LEU A 367 -2.54 17.48 -16.78
C LEU A 367 -2.37 18.92 -16.28
N ALA A 368 -3.45 19.57 -15.82
CA ALA A 368 -3.36 20.92 -15.29
C ALA A 368 -2.68 20.93 -13.91
N ILE A 369 -2.95 19.93 -13.07
CA ILE A 369 -2.24 19.71 -11.80
C ILE A 369 -0.78 19.34 -12.05
N ALA A 370 -0.53 18.42 -12.98
CA ALA A 370 0.82 18.00 -13.35
C ALA A 370 1.67 19.19 -13.80
N LYS A 371 1.11 20.01 -14.70
CA LYS A 371 1.78 21.20 -15.22
C LYS A 371 2.07 22.20 -14.11
N ARG A 372 1.08 22.55 -13.27
CA ARG A 372 1.29 23.48 -12.15
C ARG A 372 2.37 22.99 -11.19
N SER A 373 2.37 21.71 -10.85
CA SER A 373 3.33 21.13 -9.91
C SER A 373 4.75 21.19 -10.46
N LEU A 374 4.95 20.83 -11.74
CA LEU A 374 6.26 20.91 -12.38
C LEU A 374 6.71 22.36 -12.62
N ASP A 375 5.82 23.27 -13.01
CA ASP A 375 6.14 24.69 -13.17
C ASP A 375 6.60 25.29 -11.83
N GLU A 376 5.96 24.91 -10.73
CA GLU A 376 6.36 25.33 -9.39
C GLU A 376 7.73 24.78 -8.99
N GLN A 377 7.98 23.48 -9.19
CA GLN A 377 9.30 22.89 -8.93
C GLN A 377 10.38 23.54 -9.81
N ARG A 378 10.11 23.75 -11.10
CA ARG A 378 11.02 24.44 -12.03
C ARG A 378 11.32 25.87 -11.62
N SER A 379 10.37 26.57 -11.01
CA SER A 379 10.58 27.93 -10.48
C SER A 379 11.61 27.99 -9.35
N ARG A 380 11.97 26.84 -8.76
CA ARG A 380 13.01 26.71 -7.73
C ARG A 380 14.37 26.31 -8.25
N VAL A 381 14.50 25.98 -9.54
CA VAL A 381 15.79 25.63 -10.13
C VAL A 381 16.76 26.80 -9.94
N GLY A 382 17.97 26.48 -9.47
CA GLY A 382 19.03 27.44 -9.14
C GLY A 382 18.88 28.14 -7.78
N LYS A 383 17.78 27.92 -7.04
CA LYS A 383 17.59 28.50 -5.71
C LYS A 383 18.08 27.55 -4.63
N ALA A 384 19.06 28.00 -3.86
CA ALA A 384 19.57 27.27 -2.71
C ALA A 384 18.54 27.26 -1.57
N GLN A 385 18.21 26.07 -1.07
CA GLN A 385 17.38 25.88 0.12
C GLN A 385 18.28 25.53 1.32
N PRO A 386 18.45 26.44 2.29
CA PRO A 386 19.20 26.13 3.51
C PRO A 386 18.37 25.23 4.42
N LEU A 387 19.02 24.22 5.01
CA LEU A 387 18.46 23.32 6.02
C LEU A 387 19.59 22.71 6.86
N GLN A 388 19.26 22.04 7.96
CA GLN A 388 20.24 21.27 8.74
C GLN A 388 19.97 19.77 8.65
N LEU A 389 21.01 18.97 8.51
CA LEU A 389 20.93 17.51 8.60
C LEU A 389 21.83 17.00 9.71
N ARG A 390 21.37 15.96 10.42
CA ARG A 390 22.09 15.31 11.50
C ARG A 390 22.27 13.82 11.19
N PHE A 391 23.46 13.33 11.48
CA PHE A 391 23.83 11.92 11.33
C PHE A 391 24.42 11.43 12.64
N VAL A 392 23.92 10.31 13.13
CA VAL A 392 24.29 9.75 14.43
C VAL A 392 25.05 8.44 14.26
N ALA A 393 26.02 8.23 15.13
CA ALA A 393 26.75 6.97 15.18
C ALA A 393 25.93 5.94 15.96
N THR A 394 25.78 4.76 15.37
CA THR A 394 25.24 3.56 16.02
C THR A 394 26.36 2.52 16.09
N LYS A 395 26.11 1.39 16.76
CA LYS A 395 27.04 0.25 16.74
C LYS A 395 27.33 -0.26 15.31
N PHE A 396 26.38 -0.12 14.40
CA PHE A 396 26.47 -0.67 13.04
C PHE A 396 27.11 0.29 12.03
N GLY A 397 27.16 1.59 12.35
CA GLY A 397 27.65 2.63 11.46
C GLY A 397 26.95 3.96 11.67
N VAL A 398 27.26 4.93 10.81
CA VAL A 398 26.61 6.25 10.83
C VAL A 398 25.31 6.21 10.03
N VAL A 399 24.24 6.73 10.58
CA VAL A 399 22.90 6.75 9.94
C VAL A 399 22.28 8.15 10.07
N GLU A 400 21.26 8.43 9.27
CA GLU A 400 20.48 9.67 9.45
C GLU A 400 19.75 9.68 10.79
N ASP A 401 19.78 10.82 11.48
CA ASP A 401 18.74 11.13 12.46
C ASP A 401 17.46 11.47 11.73
N ARG A 402 16.66 10.44 11.43
CA ARG A 402 15.46 10.59 10.61
C ARG A 402 14.43 11.52 11.23
N LEU A 403 14.32 11.61 12.55
CA LEU A 403 13.35 12.50 13.19
C LEU A 403 13.76 13.96 12.96
N PHE A 404 15.03 14.27 13.22
CA PHE A 404 15.58 15.60 12.99
C PHE A 404 15.55 15.98 11.51
N ASN A 405 16.06 15.10 10.64
CA ASN A 405 16.20 15.37 9.21
C ASN A 405 14.84 15.51 8.53
N THR A 406 13.85 14.69 8.89
CA THR A 406 12.49 14.81 8.36
C THR A 406 11.87 16.15 8.73
N ARG A 407 11.95 16.57 10.00
CA ARG A 407 11.44 17.87 10.44
C ARG A 407 12.15 19.02 9.71
N SER A 408 13.48 18.99 9.69
CA SER A 408 14.30 20.03 9.08
C SER A 408 14.00 20.21 7.59
N ARG A 409 13.93 19.11 6.82
CA ARG A 409 13.57 19.14 5.40
C ARG A 409 12.18 19.74 5.20
N LEU A 410 11.17 19.22 5.90
CA LEU A 410 9.78 19.66 5.72
C LEU A 410 9.58 21.13 6.08
N ASP A 411 10.10 21.58 7.22
CA ASP A 411 9.96 22.97 7.65
C ASP A 411 10.76 23.94 6.75
N ALA A 412 11.95 23.54 6.28
CA ALA A 412 12.77 24.37 5.40
C ALA A 412 12.10 24.58 4.04
N PHE A 413 11.66 23.52 3.38
CA PHE A 413 11.02 23.60 2.07
C PHE A 413 9.63 24.24 2.10
N ALA A 414 8.94 24.12 3.24
CA ALA A 414 7.72 24.86 3.54
C ALA A 414 7.98 26.32 3.95
N GLY A 415 9.21 26.78 4.18
CA GLY A 415 9.49 28.15 4.64
C GLY A 415 8.83 28.55 5.97
N ARG A 416 8.18 27.61 6.67
CA ARG A 416 7.48 27.79 7.94
C ARG A 416 7.36 26.46 8.66
N ARG A 417 7.10 26.53 9.98
CA ARG A 417 6.85 25.31 10.78
C ARG A 417 5.54 24.65 10.35
N VAL A 418 5.66 23.48 9.73
CA VAL A 418 4.53 22.64 9.29
C VAL A 418 4.46 21.33 10.05
N VAL A 419 5.59 20.87 10.62
CA VAL A 419 5.65 19.63 11.39
C VAL A 419 5.21 19.86 12.84
N ALA A 420 4.28 19.03 13.32
CA ALA A 420 3.89 18.98 14.72
C ALA A 420 4.77 17.98 15.49
N SER A 421 4.83 16.73 15.04
CA SER A 421 5.74 15.71 15.59
C SER A 421 6.29 14.81 14.49
N VAL A 422 7.46 14.23 14.76
CA VAL A 422 8.01 13.10 14.00
C VAL A 422 8.40 12.05 15.03
N GLU A 423 7.89 10.85 14.88
CA GLU A 423 8.13 9.73 15.79
C GLU A 423 8.58 8.51 14.99
N TYR A 424 9.38 7.64 15.61
CA TYR A 424 9.64 6.33 15.04
C TYR A 424 8.41 5.45 15.22
N ALA A 425 8.07 4.69 14.18
CA ALA A 425 7.02 3.69 14.25
C ALA A 425 7.62 2.30 14.18
N GLU A 426 7.27 1.46 15.15
CA GLU A 426 7.67 0.06 15.16
C GLU A 426 6.80 -0.76 14.20
N THR A 427 7.45 -1.46 13.27
CA THR A 427 6.80 -2.31 12.27
C THR A 427 7.48 -3.68 12.21
N GLY A 428 6.88 -4.65 11.50
CA GLY A 428 7.39 -6.01 11.40
C GLY A 428 8.81 -6.05 10.82
N GLY A 429 9.81 -6.30 11.67
CA GLY A 429 11.24 -6.30 11.34
C GLY A 429 11.99 -5.00 11.65
N ASN A 430 11.31 -3.86 11.78
CA ASN A 430 11.88 -2.57 12.15
C ASN A 430 11.34 -2.13 13.51
N ASN A 431 11.96 -2.59 14.58
CA ASN A 431 11.49 -2.32 15.94
C ASN A 431 12.64 -2.35 16.94
N ARG A 432 12.41 -1.80 18.13
CA ARG A 432 13.41 -1.70 19.20
C ARG A 432 13.96 -3.06 19.60
N ARG A 433 13.08 -4.07 19.72
CA ARG A 433 13.49 -5.45 20.03
C ARG A 433 14.46 -6.01 18.99
N GLY A 434 14.17 -5.86 17.70
CA GLY A 434 15.04 -6.32 16.62
C GLY A 434 16.40 -5.61 16.64
N ASN A 435 16.41 -4.31 16.95
CA ASN A 435 17.64 -3.54 17.09
C ASN A 435 18.49 -4.03 18.28
N ALA A 436 17.84 -4.27 19.42
CA ALA A 436 18.49 -4.79 20.62
C ALA A 436 19.08 -6.20 20.43
N VAL A 437 18.41 -7.07 19.66
CA VAL A 437 18.93 -8.42 19.32
C VAL A 437 20.24 -8.33 18.53
N LEU A 438 20.41 -7.31 17.70
CA LEU A 438 21.67 -7.01 17.01
C LEU A 438 22.73 -6.34 17.91
N GLY A 439 22.35 -6.05 19.15
CA GLY A 439 23.14 -5.31 20.12
C GLY A 439 23.22 -3.82 19.82
N GLY A 440 22.25 -3.25 19.10
CA GLY A 440 22.05 -1.81 18.99
C GLY A 440 21.41 -1.24 20.27
N SER A 441 21.38 0.09 20.36
CA SER A 441 20.78 0.84 21.48
C SER A 441 19.28 1.02 21.33
N GLU A 442 18.57 1.29 22.43
CA GLU A 442 17.17 1.72 22.38
C GLU A 442 17.00 3.07 21.67
N ASP A 443 18.04 3.90 21.61
CA ASP A 443 18.00 5.22 20.96
C ASP A 443 18.37 5.19 19.48
N ASP A 444 18.84 4.07 18.93
CA ASP A 444 19.28 4.00 17.53
C ASP A 444 18.13 4.33 16.57
N PRO A 445 18.37 5.06 15.47
CA PRO A 445 17.34 5.36 14.49
C PRO A 445 16.68 4.11 13.86
N LEU A 446 15.35 4.05 13.91
CA LEU A 446 14.56 3.08 13.15
C LEU A 446 14.33 3.56 11.72
N THR A 447 13.99 2.66 10.80
CA THR A 447 13.81 2.98 9.37
C THR A 447 12.41 3.47 8.99
N THR A 448 11.46 3.47 9.93
CA THR A 448 10.07 3.87 9.72
C THR A 448 9.74 5.04 10.63
N THR A 449 9.18 6.10 10.04
CA THR A 449 8.75 7.30 10.75
C THR A 449 7.29 7.62 10.49
N VAL A 450 6.66 8.25 11.47
CA VAL A 450 5.34 8.88 11.35
C VAL A 450 5.50 10.37 11.65
N THR A 451 5.14 11.18 10.68
CA THR A 451 5.12 12.63 10.77
C THR A 451 3.67 13.09 10.92
N ARG A 452 3.37 13.82 11.99
CA ARG A 452 2.11 14.55 12.14
C ARG A 452 2.34 16.01 11.76
N TYR A 453 1.52 16.53 10.88
CA TYR A 453 1.57 17.94 10.50
C TYR A 453 0.70 18.77 11.47
N ARG A 454 0.92 20.09 11.49
CA ARG A 454 0.05 21.02 12.23
C ARG A 454 -1.36 21.16 11.63
N GLY A 455 -1.57 20.65 10.42
CA GLY A 455 -2.88 20.52 9.78
C GLY A 455 -3.46 19.11 9.93
N PRO A 456 -4.61 18.81 9.33
CA PRO A 456 -5.28 17.51 9.45
C PRO A 456 -4.62 16.47 8.54
N ALA A 457 -3.32 16.24 8.71
CA ALA A 457 -2.54 15.35 7.87
C ALA A 457 -1.49 14.60 8.69
N ALA A 458 -1.22 13.37 8.27
CA ALA A 458 -0.12 12.56 8.75
C ALA A 458 0.54 11.84 7.56
N GLN A 459 1.84 11.60 7.68
CA GLN A 459 2.62 10.85 6.71
C GLN A 459 3.38 9.74 7.42
N LYS A 460 3.32 8.53 6.89
CA LYS A 460 4.14 7.39 7.33
C LYS A 460 5.11 7.02 6.23
N ILE A 461 6.40 6.91 6.55
CA ILE A 461 7.45 6.55 5.60
C ILE A 461 8.11 5.24 6.01
N PHE A 462 8.33 4.35 5.06
CA PHE A 462 8.99 3.05 5.23
C PHE A 462 10.19 2.95 4.29
N SER A 463 11.31 2.44 4.77
CA SER A 463 12.44 2.05 3.91
C SER A 463 12.17 0.68 3.26
N LEU A 464 12.28 0.59 1.93
CA LEU A 464 12.00 -0.60 1.13
C LEU A 464 13.26 -1.33 0.65
N ALA A 465 14.25 -0.58 0.21
CA ALA A 465 15.51 -1.11 -0.31
C ALA A 465 16.63 -0.13 -0.03
N ARG A 466 17.82 -0.64 0.30
CA ARG A 466 19.01 0.20 0.50
C ARG A 466 20.21 -0.43 -0.15
N THR A 467 21.05 0.39 -0.75
CA THR A 467 22.35 -0.04 -1.25
C THR A 467 23.34 1.11 -1.12
N ALA A 468 24.61 0.79 -0.90
CA ALA A 468 25.67 1.77 -0.86
C ALA A 468 26.94 1.19 -1.47
N GLU A 469 27.71 2.04 -2.14
CA GLU A 469 29.01 1.69 -2.71
C GLU A 469 30.00 2.82 -2.41
N THR A 470 31.27 2.45 -2.22
CA THR A 470 32.36 3.43 -2.20
C THR A 470 33.15 3.23 -3.49
N GLY A 471 33.15 4.25 -4.35
CA GLY A 471 33.90 4.21 -5.59
C GLY A 471 35.41 4.29 -5.32
N GLY A 472 36.21 3.80 -6.27
CA GLY A 472 37.68 3.91 -6.20
C GLY A 472 38.20 5.35 -6.28
N ASP A 473 37.33 6.31 -6.58
CA ASP A 473 37.56 7.76 -6.64
C ASP A 473 37.36 8.47 -5.28
N GLY A 474 37.14 7.72 -4.20
CA GLY A 474 36.89 8.28 -2.86
C GLY A 474 35.48 8.89 -2.70
N VAL A 475 34.57 8.61 -3.64
CA VAL A 475 33.18 9.06 -3.60
C VAL A 475 32.31 7.97 -2.99
N TRP A 476 31.48 8.36 -2.02
CA TRP A 476 30.47 7.46 -1.48
C TRP A 476 29.13 7.68 -2.18
N ARG A 477 28.47 6.58 -2.57
CA ARG A 477 27.14 6.61 -3.17
C ARG A 477 26.19 5.76 -2.35
N GLY A 478 24.99 6.27 -2.12
CA GLY A 478 23.93 5.57 -1.41
C GLY A 478 22.60 5.70 -2.13
N SER A 479 21.78 4.67 -2.09
CA SER A 479 20.39 4.70 -2.54
C SER A 479 19.50 4.13 -1.44
N GLU A 480 18.41 4.84 -1.16
CA GLU A 480 17.31 4.36 -0.31
C GLU A 480 15.99 4.52 -1.05
N ALA A 481 15.36 3.39 -1.38
CA ALA A 481 13.97 3.35 -1.82
C ALA A 481 13.06 3.35 -0.60
N SER A 482 11.99 4.12 -0.65
CA SER A 482 11.02 4.28 0.42
C SER A 482 9.59 4.27 -0.11
N ARG A 483 8.65 3.97 0.77
CA ARG A 483 7.21 4.14 0.55
C ARG A 483 6.70 5.20 1.50
N SER A 484 5.93 6.14 0.98
CA SER A 484 5.22 7.15 1.76
C SER A 484 3.72 6.89 1.67
N ILE A 485 3.03 6.90 2.81
CA ILE A 485 1.57 6.92 2.90
C ILE A 485 1.18 8.25 3.52
N PHE A 486 0.50 9.09 2.76
CA PHE A 486 -0.06 10.35 3.21
C PHE A 486 -1.56 10.19 3.45
N ALA A 487 -2.03 10.54 4.64
CA ALA A 487 -3.43 10.47 5.00
C ALA A 487 -3.88 11.77 5.66
N LEU A 488 -5.15 12.11 5.47
CA LEU A 488 -5.78 13.19 6.20
C LEU A 488 -6.34 12.65 7.53
N THR A 489 -6.12 13.36 8.63
CA THR A 489 -6.44 12.91 10.00
C THR A 489 -7.83 13.36 10.47
N ASN A 490 -8.69 13.77 9.54
CA ASN A 490 -10.06 14.18 9.83
C ASN A 490 -11.06 13.20 9.19
N GLN A 491 -12.14 12.93 9.93
CA GLN A 491 -13.17 11.87 9.76
C GLN A 491 -13.88 11.71 8.39
N ASN A 492 -13.48 12.42 7.33
CA ASN A 492 -14.25 12.49 6.07
C ASN A 492 -13.38 12.69 4.83
N ALA A 493 -12.12 12.29 4.88
CA ALA A 493 -11.14 12.77 3.92
C ALA A 493 -10.65 11.68 2.96
N ALA A 494 -10.19 12.14 1.80
CA ALA A 494 -9.81 11.33 0.64
C ALA A 494 -8.94 10.11 1.02
N PRO A 495 -9.04 8.99 0.29
CA PRO A 495 -8.25 7.79 0.56
C PRO A 495 -6.75 8.14 0.66
N PRO A 496 -6.00 7.46 1.55
CA PRO A 496 -4.58 7.70 1.70
C PRO A 496 -3.85 7.60 0.37
N ILE A 497 -2.97 8.57 0.10
CA ILE A 497 -2.16 8.59 -1.11
C ILE A 497 -0.86 7.86 -0.79
N THR A 498 -0.55 6.84 -1.57
CA THR A 498 0.69 6.08 -1.43
C THR A 498 1.61 6.36 -2.59
N THR A 499 2.85 6.73 -2.31
CA THR A 499 3.91 6.96 -3.30
C THR A 499 5.13 6.13 -2.95
N ASP A 500 5.82 5.63 -3.98
CA ASP A 500 7.12 4.99 -3.80
C ASP A 500 8.17 5.95 -4.36
N SER A 501 9.25 6.18 -3.62
CA SER A 501 10.31 7.12 -4.02
C SER A 501 11.69 6.53 -3.76
N GLU A 502 12.71 6.95 -4.51
CA GLU A 502 14.11 6.63 -4.26
C GLU A 502 14.89 7.92 -4.02
N THR A 503 15.71 7.92 -2.98
CA THR A 503 16.67 8.98 -2.68
C THR A 503 18.07 8.45 -2.98
N LEU A 504 18.77 9.06 -3.94
CA LEU A 504 20.17 8.75 -4.23
C LEU A 504 21.07 9.88 -3.75
N PHE A 505 22.18 9.49 -3.15
CA PHE A 505 23.26 10.36 -2.69
C PHE A 505 24.55 10.01 -3.41
N GLU A 506 25.29 11.03 -3.82
CA GLU A 506 26.69 10.92 -4.20
C GLU A 506 27.43 11.99 -3.41
N LEU A 507 28.28 11.59 -2.46
CA LEU A 507 28.92 12.49 -1.50
C LEU A 507 30.44 12.35 -1.55
N ARG A 508 31.13 13.49 -1.46
CA ARG A 508 32.58 13.59 -1.40
C ARG A 508 32.99 14.41 -0.17
N GLN A 509 33.88 13.84 0.62
CA GLN A 509 34.48 14.55 1.74
C GLN A 509 35.54 15.54 1.24
N GLY A 510 35.45 16.77 1.72
CA GLY A 510 36.52 17.77 1.65
C GLY A 510 37.08 18.08 3.05
N ASP A 511 37.94 19.09 3.14
CA ASP A 511 38.42 19.57 4.44
C ASP A 511 37.31 20.35 5.15
N GLY A 512 36.79 19.81 6.25
CA GLY A 512 35.67 20.39 7.03
C GLY A 512 34.32 20.51 6.29
N THR A 513 34.23 20.05 5.03
CA THR A 513 33.08 20.24 4.14
C THR A 513 32.70 18.94 3.45
N VAL A 514 31.46 18.85 2.97
CA VAL A 514 30.99 17.77 2.11
C VAL A 514 30.28 18.38 0.92
N THR A 515 30.62 17.93 -0.27
CA THR A 515 29.91 18.29 -1.51
C THR A 515 29.30 17.04 -2.12
N GLY A 516 28.24 17.19 -2.90
CA GLY A 516 27.60 16.04 -3.50
C GLY A 516 26.41 16.34 -4.39
N ARG A 517 25.84 15.26 -4.91
CA ARG A 517 24.58 15.26 -5.66
C ARG A 517 23.53 14.50 -4.88
N LEU A 518 22.30 15.00 -4.92
CA LEU A 518 21.12 14.34 -4.43
C LEU A 518 20.13 14.20 -5.59
N ARG A 519 19.64 12.99 -5.80
CA ARG A 519 18.56 12.72 -6.76
C ARG A 519 17.36 12.16 -6.02
N LEU A 520 16.21 12.79 -6.24
CA LEU A 520 14.91 12.29 -5.80
C LEU A 520 14.18 11.71 -7.02
N VAL A 521 13.72 10.48 -6.90
CA VAL A 521 13.00 9.79 -7.97
C VAL A 521 11.67 9.31 -7.42
N ASP A 522 10.59 9.61 -8.12
CA ASP A 522 9.26 9.11 -7.77
C ASP A 522 8.80 8.02 -8.73
N TYR A 523 8.11 7.04 -8.17
CA TYR A 523 7.49 5.91 -8.83
C TYR A 523 6.02 5.82 -8.43
N LEU A 524 5.20 5.32 -9.35
CA LEU A 524 3.83 5.00 -9.00
C LEU A 524 3.79 3.77 -8.08
N ASN A 525 2.85 3.81 -7.15
CA ASN A 525 2.52 2.69 -6.29
C ASN A 525 1.45 1.79 -6.96
N PRO A 526 1.36 0.48 -6.68
CA PRO A 526 0.32 -0.39 -7.23
C PRO A 526 -1.13 0.07 -7.02
N ASN A 527 -1.38 0.95 -6.05
CA ASN A 527 -2.68 1.56 -5.82
C ASN A 527 -3.01 2.70 -6.81
N ASP A 528 -2.05 3.16 -7.62
CA ASP A 528 -2.27 4.18 -8.63
C ASP A 528 -2.78 3.54 -9.95
N PRO A 529 -3.86 4.07 -10.57
CA PRO A 529 -4.39 3.53 -11.82
C PRO A 529 -3.38 3.47 -12.98
N LEU A 530 -2.38 4.36 -13.00
CA LEU A 530 -1.36 4.41 -14.04
C LEU A 530 -0.13 3.53 -13.72
N TYR A 531 -0.15 2.79 -12.61
CA TYR A 531 1.00 2.00 -12.15
C TYR A 531 1.54 1.05 -13.22
N PHE A 532 0.67 0.22 -13.80
CA PHE A 532 1.07 -0.76 -14.81
C PHE A 532 1.56 -0.10 -16.10
N GLU A 533 0.97 1.06 -16.45
CA GLU A 533 1.42 1.82 -17.62
C GLU A 533 2.82 2.41 -17.41
N SER A 534 3.16 2.81 -16.18
CA SER A 534 4.52 3.29 -15.85
C SER A 534 5.58 2.19 -15.93
N ARG A 535 5.19 0.91 -15.93
CA ARG A 535 6.09 -0.26 -15.94
C ARG A 535 7.18 -0.19 -14.85
N LYS A 536 6.82 0.35 -13.67
CA LYS A 536 7.73 0.56 -12.52
C LYS A 536 8.91 1.51 -12.83
N LYS A 537 8.80 2.34 -13.86
CA LYS A 537 9.80 3.34 -14.24
C LYS A 537 9.57 4.67 -13.53
N ALA A 538 10.61 5.49 -13.44
CA ALA A 538 10.58 6.80 -12.84
C ALA A 538 9.57 7.71 -13.53
N VAL A 539 8.67 8.32 -12.75
CA VAL A 539 7.65 9.26 -13.24
C VAL A 539 8.02 10.71 -12.98
N SER A 540 8.83 10.97 -11.96
CA SER A 540 9.48 12.24 -11.71
C SER A 540 10.93 12.02 -11.27
N VAL A 541 11.82 12.90 -11.73
CA VAL A 541 13.23 12.95 -11.31
C VAL A 541 13.58 14.39 -10.97
N SER A 542 14.11 14.62 -9.77
CA SER A 542 14.63 15.92 -9.34
C SER A 542 16.08 15.78 -8.89
N ASP A 543 16.98 16.56 -9.50
CA ASP A 543 18.40 16.60 -9.16
C ASP A 543 18.73 17.86 -8.36
N TYR A 544 19.61 17.68 -7.38
CA TYR A 544 20.08 18.71 -6.49
C TYR A 544 21.59 18.64 -6.33
N ASP A 545 22.21 19.79 -6.23
CA ASP A 545 23.56 19.93 -5.69
C ASP A 545 23.49 20.15 -4.18
N LEU A 546 24.41 19.49 -3.47
CA LEU A 546 24.58 19.60 -2.03
C LEU A 546 25.93 20.24 -1.71
N ALA A 547 25.90 21.27 -0.86
CA ALA A 547 27.07 21.79 -0.18
C ALA A 547 26.81 21.81 1.33
N MET A 548 27.69 21.18 2.09
CA MET A 548 27.51 20.96 3.52
C MET A 548 28.73 21.47 4.30
N THR A 549 28.47 22.19 5.38
CA THR A 549 29.48 22.61 6.36
C THR A 549 29.10 22.09 7.74
N ARG A 550 30.09 21.64 8.49
CA ARG A 550 29.86 21.07 9.83
C ARG A 550 29.42 22.18 10.79
N VAL A 551 28.38 21.92 11.59
CA VAL A 551 28.02 22.78 12.71
C VAL A 551 29.02 22.51 13.83
N ALA A 552 29.62 23.57 14.38
CA ALA A 552 30.51 23.43 15.54
C ALA A 552 29.72 22.85 16.71
N ASP A 553 30.32 21.87 17.39
CA ASP A 553 29.71 21.18 18.54
C ASP A 553 29.52 22.11 19.76
#